data_AF-A0A923QYG6-F1
#
_entry.id   AF-A0A923QYG6-F1
#
_cell.length_a   1.000
_cell.length_b   1.000
_cell.length_c   1.000
_cell.angle_alpha   90.00
_cell.angle_beta   90.00
_cell.angle_gamma   90.00
#
_symmetry.space_group_name_H-M   'P 1'
#
loop_
_entity.id
_entity.type
_entity.pdbx_description
1 polymer ?
#
loop_
_entity_poly.entity_id
_entity_poly.type
_entity_poly.pdbx_seq_one_letter_code
_entity_poly.pdbx_strand_id
1 'polypeptide(L)'
;MSASPLDQENWMPLMEYAMKTGVSLSTLRRYIKSGKVQYKSESGKYLILCKDPAETSFSQQLIDFDRDSSEPLGIQSTELEKLEGDLRKAQEEISELKMLVAIYEERLFENLSPQNSPIL
;
A
#
# COMPACT_ATOMS: atom_id res chain seq x y z
N MET A 1 -8.92 -0.13 -48.35
CA MET A 1 -7.84 0.17 -47.39
C MET A 1 -8.21 1.43 -46.65
N SER A 2 -8.58 1.33 -45.37
CA SER A 2 -8.77 2.51 -44.52
C SER A 2 -8.73 2.03 -43.06
N ALA A 3 -7.52 1.76 -42.57
CA ALA A 3 -7.29 1.58 -41.14
C ALA A 3 -7.32 2.97 -40.49
N SER A 4 -8.31 3.19 -39.62
CA SER A 4 -8.46 4.41 -38.83
C SER A 4 -7.19 4.65 -38.00
N PRO A 5 -6.61 5.86 -38.03
CA PRO A 5 -5.52 6.20 -37.12
C PRO A 5 -6.14 6.57 -35.76
N LEU A 6 -5.53 6.08 -34.68
CA LEU A 6 -5.70 6.48 -33.26
C LEU A 6 -6.41 5.51 -32.28
N ASP A 7 -6.58 4.23 -32.62
CA ASP A 7 -6.59 3.17 -31.58
C ASP A 7 -5.16 2.66 -31.35
N GLN A 8 -4.21 3.57 -31.10
CA GLN A 8 -2.91 3.15 -30.57
C GLN A 8 -3.14 2.77 -29.12
N GLU A 9 -3.51 1.51 -28.90
CA GLU A 9 -3.48 0.87 -27.60
C GLU A 9 -2.11 1.12 -26.97
N ASN A 10 -2.05 2.10 -26.07
CA ASN A 10 -0.81 2.56 -25.49
C ASN A 10 -0.40 1.60 -24.37
N TRP A 11 0.23 0.49 -24.77
CA TRP A 11 0.77 -0.52 -23.86
C TRP A 11 2.05 0.00 -23.23
N MET A 12 1.98 0.29 -21.94
CA MET A 12 3.07 0.87 -21.18
C MET A 12 3.66 -0.18 -20.23
N PRO A 13 5.00 -0.29 -20.10
CA PRO A 13 5.62 -1.13 -19.07
C PRO A 13 5.09 -0.81 -17.68
N LEU A 14 4.93 -1.84 -16.85
CA LEU A 14 4.42 -1.73 -15.47
C LEU A 14 5.09 -0.61 -14.66
N MET A 15 6.42 -0.46 -14.82
CA MET A 15 7.20 0.56 -14.13
C MET A 15 6.88 1.98 -14.61
N GLU A 16 6.79 2.19 -15.91
CA GLU A 16 6.45 3.48 -16.48
C GLU A 16 5.01 3.87 -16.12
N TYR A 17 4.11 2.88 -16.10
CA TYR A 17 2.73 3.09 -15.67
C TYR A 17 2.64 3.49 -14.18
N ALA A 18 3.45 2.87 -13.32
CA ALA A 18 3.57 3.24 -11.91
C ALA A 18 4.02 4.69 -11.74
N MET A 19 5.05 5.10 -12.50
CA MET A 19 5.58 6.46 -12.46
C MET A 19 4.58 7.49 -13.00
N LYS A 20 3.88 7.16 -14.10
CA LYS A 20 2.88 8.04 -14.72
C LYS A 20 1.66 8.25 -13.81
N THR A 21 1.21 7.20 -13.13
CA THR A 21 -0.03 7.24 -12.31
C THR A 21 0.22 7.56 -10.84
N GLY A 22 1.48 7.49 -10.37
CA GLY A 22 1.84 7.65 -8.96
C GLY A 22 1.48 6.43 -8.09
N VAL A 23 1.06 5.31 -8.70
CA VAL A 23 0.65 4.10 -7.99
C VAL A 23 1.86 3.19 -7.77
N SER A 24 1.99 2.63 -6.55
CA SER A 24 3.10 1.72 -6.24
C SER A 24 3.02 0.41 -7.05
N LEU A 25 4.19 -0.20 -7.33
CA LEU A 25 4.28 -1.50 -8.01
C LEU A 25 3.51 -2.60 -7.28
N SER A 26 3.51 -2.59 -5.95
CA SER A 26 2.77 -3.56 -5.13
C SER A 26 1.26 -3.45 -5.36
N THR A 27 0.74 -2.23 -5.46
CA THR A 27 -0.67 -1.96 -5.75
C THR A 27 -1.02 -2.39 -7.18
N LEU A 28 -0.17 -2.08 -8.18
CA LEU A 28 -0.40 -2.54 -9.55
C LEU A 28 -0.35 -4.06 -9.69
N ARG A 29 0.58 -4.74 -9.02
CA ARG A 29 0.61 -6.22 -8.96
C ARG A 29 -0.68 -6.78 -8.38
N ARG A 30 -1.22 -6.14 -7.34
CA ARG A 30 -2.52 -6.52 -6.75
C ARG A 30 -3.65 -6.32 -7.75
N TYR A 31 -3.67 -5.21 -8.49
CA TYR A 31 -4.69 -4.92 -9.50
C TYR A 31 -4.64 -5.88 -10.70
N ILE A 32 -3.44 -6.25 -11.13
CA ILE A 32 -3.23 -7.30 -12.14
C ILE A 32 -3.85 -8.62 -11.64
N LYS A 33 -3.56 -8.99 -10.38
CA LYS A 33 -4.11 -10.22 -9.78
C LYS A 33 -5.63 -10.17 -9.61
N SER A 34 -6.21 -9.01 -9.29
CA SER A 34 -7.65 -8.83 -9.10
C SER A 34 -8.41 -8.50 -10.37
N GLY A 35 -7.76 -8.44 -11.55
CA GLY A 35 -8.40 -8.12 -12.82
C GLY A 35 -8.91 -6.68 -12.94
N LYS A 36 -8.42 -5.75 -12.10
CA LYS A 36 -8.85 -4.34 -12.10
C LYS A 36 -8.23 -3.50 -13.22
N VAL A 37 -7.19 -4.02 -13.87
CA VAL A 37 -6.50 -3.35 -14.98
C VAL A 37 -6.29 -4.33 -16.13
N GLN A 38 -6.38 -3.84 -17.37
CA GLN A 38 -6.04 -4.64 -18.54
C GLN A 38 -4.52 -4.72 -18.67
N TYR A 39 -3.99 -5.94 -18.65
CA TYR A 39 -2.57 -6.21 -18.73
C TYR A 39 -2.27 -7.28 -19.77
N LYS A 40 -1.06 -7.25 -20.30
CA LYS A 40 -0.46 -8.34 -21.07
C LYS A 40 0.94 -8.64 -20.55
N SER A 41 1.38 -9.88 -20.71
CA SER A 41 2.74 -10.30 -20.39
C SER A 41 3.47 -10.62 -21.68
N GLU A 42 4.56 -9.92 -21.96
CA GLU A 42 5.38 -10.11 -23.16
C GLU A 42 6.84 -10.27 -22.73
N SER A 43 7.45 -11.42 -23.08
CA SER A 43 8.86 -11.73 -22.74
C SER A 43 9.21 -11.56 -21.24
N GLY A 44 8.27 -11.93 -20.35
CA GLY A 44 8.46 -11.82 -18.90
C GLY A 44 8.25 -10.42 -18.32
N LYS A 45 7.83 -9.44 -19.14
CA LYS A 45 7.51 -8.08 -18.71
C LYS A 45 6.00 -7.86 -18.75
N TYR A 46 5.47 -7.20 -17.72
CA TYR A 46 4.07 -6.78 -17.68
C TYR A 46 3.91 -5.43 -18.39
N LEU A 47 2.96 -5.36 -19.32
CA LEU A 47 2.51 -4.13 -19.93
C LEU A 47 1.06 -3.87 -19.54
N ILE A 48 0.75 -2.61 -19.23
CA ILE A 48 -0.58 -2.14 -18.84
C ILE A 48 -1.13 -1.27 -19.96
N LEU A 49 -2.40 -1.46 -20.31
CA LEU A 49 -3.08 -0.63 -21.30
C LEU A 49 -3.43 0.73 -20.70
N CYS A 50 -2.86 1.80 -21.25
CA CYS A 50 -3.20 3.17 -20.90
C CYS A 50 -4.25 3.69 -21.88
N LYS A 51 -5.51 3.80 -21.42
CA LYS A 51 -6.63 4.20 -22.28
C LYS A 51 -6.67 5.69 -22.63
N ASP A 52 -5.93 6.55 -21.94
CA ASP A 52 -5.85 7.98 -22.28
C ASP A 52 -4.44 8.57 -22.09
N PRO A 53 -3.89 9.31 -23.07
CA PRO A 53 -2.60 9.98 -22.91
C PRO A 53 -2.67 11.28 -22.11
N ALA A 54 -3.83 11.94 -22.03
CA ALA A 54 -3.94 13.35 -21.58
C ALA A 54 -4.57 13.58 -20.19
N GLU A 55 -5.27 12.61 -19.59
CA GLU A 55 -6.18 12.88 -18.44
C GLU A 55 -5.91 12.03 -17.20
N THR A 56 -4.83 11.26 -17.16
CA THR A 56 -4.79 10.13 -16.23
C THR A 56 -4.13 10.44 -14.89
N SER A 57 -4.81 11.23 -14.07
CA SER A 57 -4.81 11.00 -12.62
C SER A 57 -5.58 9.70 -12.35
N PHE A 58 -5.03 8.53 -12.75
CA PHE A 58 -5.69 7.22 -12.57
C PHE A 58 -5.96 6.94 -11.09
N SER A 59 -5.12 7.51 -10.23
CA SER A 59 -5.33 7.59 -8.79
C SER A 59 -6.70 8.19 -8.46
N GLN A 60 -7.14 9.26 -9.14
CA GLN A 60 -8.45 9.88 -8.93
C GLN A 60 -9.61 9.05 -9.50
N GLN A 61 -9.45 8.48 -10.70
CA GLN A 61 -10.51 7.66 -11.31
C GLN A 61 -10.75 6.32 -10.60
N LEU A 62 -9.72 5.72 -9.98
CA LEU A 62 -9.90 4.54 -9.13
C LEU A 62 -10.47 4.86 -7.75
N ILE A 63 -10.35 6.12 -7.29
CA ILE A 63 -11.09 6.62 -6.11
C ILE A 63 -12.58 6.78 -6.47
N ASP A 64 -12.90 7.18 -7.71
CA ASP A 64 -14.28 7.33 -8.17
C ASP A 64 -14.97 5.99 -8.53
N PHE A 65 -14.24 4.93 -8.91
CA PHE A 65 -14.84 3.62 -9.20
C PHE A 65 -15.25 2.82 -7.94
N ASP A 66 -14.76 3.22 -6.76
CA ASP A 66 -15.24 2.74 -5.44
C ASP A 66 -16.44 3.57 -4.93
N ARG A 67 -16.90 4.55 -5.71
CA ARG A 67 -17.95 5.52 -5.34
C ARG A 67 -19.33 5.21 -5.92
N ASP A 68 -19.46 4.17 -6.74
CA ASP A 68 -20.75 3.73 -7.32
C ASP A 68 -21.57 2.83 -6.37
N SER A 69 -20.99 2.42 -5.23
CA SER A 69 -21.75 1.97 -4.06
C SER A 69 -22.22 3.19 -3.27
N SER A 70 -23.42 3.64 -3.60
CA SER A 70 -24.12 4.77 -2.96
C SER A 70 -24.36 4.52 -1.46
N GLU A 71 -23.35 4.77 -0.62
CA GLU A 71 -23.50 4.88 0.84
C GLU A 71 -23.10 6.31 1.26
N PRO A 72 -23.90 6.99 2.11
CA PRO A 72 -23.75 8.41 2.37
C PRO A 72 -22.39 8.72 3.02
N LEU A 73 -21.72 9.77 2.55
CA LEU A 73 -20.38 10.25 2.95
C LEU A 73 -20.12 10.34 4.47
N GLY A 74 -21.16 10.33 5.30
CA GLY A 74 -21.03 10.32 6.76
C GLY A 74 -20.53 9.01 7.36
N ILE A 75 -20.60 7.88 6.66
CA ILE A 75 -20.16 6.58 7.21
C ILE A 75 -18.63 6.40 7.06
N GLN A 76 -18.06 6.82 5.93
CA GLN A 76 -16.61 6.73 5.69
C GLN A 76 -15.79 7.59 6.66
N SER A 77 -16.26 8.77 7.04
CA SER A 77 -15.56 9.59 8.05
C SER A 77 -15.51 8.89 9.40
N THR A 78 -16.58 8.20 9.81
CA THR A 78 -16.60 7.46 11.07
C THR A 78 -15.71 6.23 11.06
N GLU A 79 -15.58 5.55 9.92
CA GLU A 79 -14.69 4.40 9.80
C GLU A 79 -13.23 4.81 9.75
N LEU A 80 -12.91 5.92 9.06
CA LEU A 80 -11.58 6.52 9.10
C LEU A 80 -11.19 6.96 10.51
N GLU A 81 -12.07 7.68 11.21
CA GLU A 81 -11.84 8.08 12.61
C GLU A 81 -11.64 6.88 13.54
N LYS A 82 -12.41 5.81 13.36
CA LYS A 82 -12.21 4.54 14.10
C LYS A 82 -10.87 3.91 13.79
N LEU A 83 -10.54 3.81 12.50
CA LEU A 83 -9.31 3.16 12.04
C LEU A 83 -8.07 3.95 12.49
N GLU A 84 -8.11 5.27 12.43
CA GLU A 84 -7.09 6.16 13.00
C GLU A 84 -6.99 6.01 14.51
N GLY A 85 -8.14 5.90 15.21
CA GLY A 85 -8.19 5.65 16.64
C GLY A 85 -7.57 4.31 17.03
N ASP A 86 -7.85 3.25 16.28
CA ASP A 86 -7.30 1.92 16.52
C ASP A 86 -5.81 1.84 16.18
N LEU A 87 -5.38 2.55 15.13
CA LEU A 87 -3.97 2.72 14.81
C LEU A 87 -3.23 3.39 15.98
N ARG A 88 -3.79 4.48 16.53
CA ARG A 88 -3.21 5.17 17.68
C ARG A 88 -3.10 4.26 18.90
N LYS A 89 -4.16 3.52 19.24
CA LYS A 89 -4.13 2.55 20.37
C LYS A 89 -3.07 1.48 20.17
N ALA A 90 -2.97 0.92 18.97
CA ALA A 90 -1.97 -0.09 18.67
C ALA A 90 -0.54 0.48 18.79
N GLN A 91 -0.32 1.73 18.39
CA GLN A 91 0.96 2.42 18.56
C GLN A 91 1.30 2.66 20.03
N GLU A 92 0.32 3.07 20.84
CA GLU A 92 0.45 3.23 22.29
C GLU A 92 0.84 1.88 22.93
N GLU A 93 0.12 0.80 22.64
CA GLU A 93 0.42 -0.55 23.16
C GLU A 93 1.83 -1.02 22.75
N ILE A 94 2.21 -0.81 21.48
CA ILE A 94 3.57 -1.11 21.01
C ILE A 94 4.61 -0.30 21.80
N SER A 95 4.34 0.96 22.12
CA SER A 95 5.26 1.79 22.90
C SER A 95 5.43 1.30 24.34
N GLU A 96 4.33 0.88 24.99
CA GLU A 96 4.36 0.33 26.34
C GLU A 96 5.10 -1.01 26.38
N LEU A 97 4.81 -1.91 25.44
CA LEU A 97 5.49 -3.20 25.34
C LEU A 97 6.99 -3.03 25.09
N LYS A 98 7.38 -2.11 24.20
CA LYS A 98 8.80 -1.78 23.97
C LYS A 98 9.48 -1.23 25.21
N MET A 99 8.79 -0.40 25.99
CA MET A 99 9.31 0.11 27.26
C MET A 99 9.52 -1.03 28.26
N LEU A 100 8.54 -1.93 28.40
CA LEU A 100 8.67 -3.10 29.27
C LEU A 100 9.84 -3.99 28.85
N VAL A 101 9.94 -4.30 27.55
CA VAL A 101 11.07 -5.07 27.00
C VAL A 101 12.40 -4.42 27.35
N ALA A 102 12.54 -3.11 27.14
CA ALA A 102 13.76 -2.38 27.47
C ALA A 102 14.13 -2.49 28.97
N ILE A 103 13.15 -2.38 29.87
CA ILE A 103 13.36 -2.54 31.32
C ILE A 103 13.80 -3.97 31.67
N TYR A 104 13.18 -4.99 31.05
CA TYR A 104 13.55 -6.38 31.29
C TYR A 104 14.92 -6.72 30.73
N GLU A 105 15.25 -6.21 29.54
CA GLU A 105 16.57 -6.33 28.94
C GLU A 105 17.62 -5.70 29.86
N GLU A 106 17.41 -4.47 30.33
CA GLU A 106 18.31 -3.79 31.28
C GLU A 106 18.53 -4.61 32.56
N ARG A 107 17.45 -5.09 33.21
CA ARG A 107 17.56 -5.95 34.40
C ARG A 107 18.24 -7.29 34.11
N LEU A 108 18.04 -7.85 32.93
CA LEU A 108 18.70 -9.09 32.53
C LEU A 108 20.21 -8.84 32.35
N PHE A 109 20.59 -7.73 31.74
CA PHE A 109 21.99 -7.31 31.60
C PHE A 109 22.65 -7.03 32.96
N GLU A 110 21.95 -6.41 33.91
CA GLU A 110 22.45 -6.19 35.28
C GLU A 110 22.68 -7.50 36.04
N ASN A 111 21.75 -8.47 35.93
CA ASN A 111 21.86 -9.76 36.61
C ASN A 111 22.93 -10.69 36.01
N LEU A 112 23.26 -10.52 34.73
CA LEU A 112 24.33 -11.27 34.04
C LEU A 112 25.70 -10.58 34.18
N SER A 113 25.79 -9.43 34.85
CA SER A 113 27.06 -8.77 35.11
C SER A 113 27.87 -9.59 36.14
N PRO A 114 29.15 -9.93 35.86
CA PRO A 114 29.94 -10.88 36.65
C PRO A 114 30.25 -10.45 38.10
N GLN A 115 29.81 -9.27 38.53
CA GLN A 115 30.06 -8.74 39.88
C GLN A 115 29.07 -9.24 40.96
N ASN A 116 28.02 -9.99 40.60
CA ASN A 116 27.04 -10.55 41.53
C ASN A 116 27.14 -12.08 41.67
N SER A 117 28.35 -12.62 41.69
CA SER A 117 28.56 -14.01 42.12
C SER A 117 28.52 -14.04 43.66
N PRO A 118 27.62 -14.80 44.30
CA PRO A 118 27.69 -15.00 45.75
C PRO A 118 29.04 -15.65 46.06
N ILE A 119 29.83 -15.01 46.93
CA ILE A 119 31.03 -15.60 47.51
C ILE A 119 30.57 -16.85 48.26
N LEU A 120 30.95 -18.02 47.75
CA LEU A 120 30.83 -19.32 48.43
C LEU A 120 31.80 -19.36 49.61
#